data_AF-A0A3A9K3F5-F1
#
_entry.id   AF-A0A3A9K3F5-F1
#
_cell.length_a   1.000
_cell.length_b   1.000
_cell.length_c   1.000
_cell.angle_alpha   90.00
_cell.angle_beta   90.00
_cell.angle_gamma   90.00
#
_symmetry.space_group_name_H-M   'P 1'
#
loop_
_entity.id
_entity.type
_entity.pdbx_description
1 polymer ?
#
loop_
_entity_poly.entity_id
_entity_poly.type
_entity_poly.pdbx_seq_one_letter_code
_entity_poly.pdbx_strand_id
1 'polypeptide(L)'
;MQYDFLNKFENISKLEEVFDVIENIFRENFVNAYIPSLINEGKFIGEDGKDFYLKLVLMHQNNKINRTWLLNNLIFNLPDPDHMDEESPFLYNLIVYRNYKNKKIYQLHPLLTNDERYVEYGVANNKYVEAYFNSEYHERQGQPIFFVNNDDNYYILKELLSDYVNEPQSNVYPKYELVAEFEYRNTNKHIVSDISEIRNEKGFIDFNSNEKNIWVRGSIRIPLKEIKSENHRNIQVIDLGIGHIRIHNPSNYTGDKEDGFVVFKKEVIKILTQFYYLYDIELIEKENNGNRILVDYFEDKVVLWEGEYNKLPNEIKDKIDVFNYVPSDEDKELISPAMYTMQIEGSWNWDEKLLPDKKLAYEIKSMFFERAIDMQLSFLYPEQLIDLQNFIRKIERLTDIKLENFNLVKDVRSLIQIRDSELKEERLQRVDILELYMKYCHAVAKRLENVRK
;
A
#
# COMPACT_ATOMS: atom_id res chain seq x y z
N MET A 1 6.23 -4.81 24.80
CA MET A 1 5.14 -4.24 25.63
C MET A 1 4.26 -5.42 26.01
N GLN A 2 4.18 -5.74 27.30
CA GLN A 2 3.39 -6.88 27.78
C GLN A 2 1.99 -6.36 28.07
N TYR A 3 1.00 -6.85 27.34
CA TYR A 3 -0.41 -6.50 27.57
C TYR A 3 -1.01 -7.53 28.50
N ASP A 4 -1.52 -7.09 29.65
CA ASP A 4 -2.16 -7.94 30.66
C ASP A 4 -3.67 -7.74 30.56
N PHE A 5 -4.34 -8.60 29.79
CA PHE A 5 -5.78 -8.51 29.55
C PHE A 5 -6.56 -9.05 30.74
N LEU A 6 -6.01 -10.04 31.44
CA LEU A 6 -6.59 -10.59 32.66
C LEU A 6 -6.78 -9.51 33.73
N ASN A 7 -5.77 -8.68 33.97
CA ASN A 7 -5.89 -7.57 34.94
C ASN A 7 -6.99 -6.58 34.54
N LYS A 8 -7.23 -6.35 33.23
CA LYS A 8 -8.32 -5.47 32.78
C LYS A 8 -9.69 -6.06 33.16
N PHE A 9 -9.86 -7.37 33.01
CA PHE A 9 -11.08 -8.07 33.43
C PHE A 9 -11.21 -8.13 34.96
N GLU A 10 -10.13 -8.33 35.71
CA GLU A 10 -10.20 -8.38 37.18
C GLU A 10 -10.63 -7.07 37.82
N ASN A 11 -10.47 -5.95 37.12
CA ASN A 11 -10.83 -4.62 37.60
C ASN A 11 -12.27 -4.20 37.28
N ILE A 12 -13.05 -5.01 36.55
CA ILE A 12 -14.46 -4.70 36.31
C ILE A 12 -15.36 -5.26 37.40
N SER A 13 -16.43 -4.55 37.70
CA SER A 13 -17.41 -4.96 38.73
C SER A 13 -18.79 -5.26 38.16
N LYS A 14 -19.06 -4.79 36.95
CA LYS A 14 -20.35 -4.90 36.27
C LYS A 14 -20.20 -5.61 34.93
N LEU A 15 -21.23 -6.36 34.56
CA LEU A 15 -21.21 -7.15 33.33
C LEU A 15 -21.21 -6.26 32.07
N GLU A 16 -21.80 -5.07 32.12
CA GLU A 16 -21.81 -4.10 31.02
C GLU A 16 -20.41 -3.56 30.69
N GLU A 17 -19.52 -3.47 31.70
CA GLU A 17 -18.15 -2.96 31.54
C GLU A 17 -17.29 -3.88 30.64
N VAL A 18 -17.71 -5.14 30.44
CA VAL A 18 -17.06 -6.08 29.53
C VAL A 18 -17.05 -5.58 28.09
N PHE A 19 -18.12 -4.88 27.64
CA PHE A 19 -18.15 -4.30 26.29
C PHE A 19 -17.00 -3.33 26.09
N ASP A 20 -16.77 -2.46 27.07
CA ASP A 20 -15.73 -1.44 27.01
C ASP A 20 -14.34 -2.05 27.15
N VAL A 21 -14.16 -3.08 28.00
CA VAL A 21 -12.89 -3.83 28.09
C VAL A 21 -12.52 -4.43 26.74
N ILE A 22 -13.47 -5.12 26.09
CA ILE A 22 -13.22 -5.76 24.79
C ILE A 22 -12.97 -4.71 23.71
N GLU A 23 -13.77 -3.65 23.59
CA GLU A 23 -13.50 -2.56 22.64
C GLU A 23 -12.12 -1.92 22.87
N ASN A 24 -11.72 -1.73 24.14
CA ASN A 24 -10.43 -1.14 24.49
C ASN A 24 -9.23 -2.04 24.14
N ILE A 25 -9.39 -3.37 24.12
CA ILE A 25 -8.37 -4.27 23.58
C ILE A 25 -8.04 -3.91 22.14
N PHE A 26 -9.03 -3.52 21.36
CA PHE A 26 -8.79 -3.11 19.98
C PHE A 26 -8.30 -1.67 19.95
N ARG A 27 -8.97 -0.71 20.61
CA ARG A 27 -8.59 0.73 20.63
C ARG A 27 -7.15 1.02 21.07
N GLU A 28 -6.73 0.46 22.20
CA GLU A 28 -5.42 0.78 22.81
C GLU A 28 -4.25 0.08 22.11
N ASN A 29 -4.51 -0.96 21.30
CA ASN A 29 -3.51 -1.70 20.54
C ASN A 29 -3.33 -1.17 19.10
N PHE A 30 -3.91 -0.02 18.74
CA PHE A 30 -3.89 0.49 17.37
C PHE A 30 -2.56 1.05 16.86
N VAL A 31 -1.56 1.24 17.74
CA VAL A 31 -0.29 1.90 17.37
C VAL A 31 0.63 1.05 16.48
N ASN A 32 0.24 -0.19 16.14
CA ASN A 32 0.93 -1.03 15.15
C ASN A 32 0.03 -1.39 13.97
N ALA A 33 0.63 -1.74 12.83
CA ALA A 33 -0.05 -2.22 11.62
C ALA A 33 -0.88 -3.52 11.82
N TYR A 34 -0.90 -4.09 13.02
CA TYR A 34 -1.46 -5.39 13.35
C TYR A 34 -2.66 -5.30 14.30
N ILE A 35 -3.63 -6.21 14.15
CA ILE A 35 -4.81 -6.34 15.00
C ILE A 35 -4.75 -7.66 15.81
N PRO A 36 -5.04 -7.65 17.13
CA PRO A 36 -5.12 -8.87 17.91
C PRO A 36 -6.16 -9.81 17.33
N SER A 37 -5.78 -11.06 17.06
CA SER A 37 -6.64 -12.01 16.33
C SER A 37 -6.82 -13.35 17.03
N LEU A 38 -5.88 -13.74 17.88
CA LEU A 38 -6.01 -14.86 18.82
C LEU A 38 -5.18 -14.56 20.07
N ILE A 39 -5.84 -14.42 21.21
CA ILE A 39 -5.22 -14.21 22.52
C ILE A 39 -5.55 -15.41 23.40
N ASN A 40 -4.57 -15.90 24.14
CA ASN A 40 -4.75 -16.89 25.18
C ASN A 40 -3.87 -16.53 26.37
N GLU A 41 -4.49 -16.13 27.47
CA GLU A 41 -3.80 -15.66 28.67
C GLU A 41 -4.26 -16.44 29.90
N GLY A 42 -3.30 -16.82 30.74
CA GLY A 42 -3.58 -17.53 31.99
C GLY A 42 -3.85 -19.02 31.84
N LYS A 43 -4.36 -19.61 32.92
CA LYS A 43 -4.70 -21.03 32.98
C LYS A 43 -5.74 -21.25 34.07
N PHE A 44 -6.91 -21.76 33.71
CA PHE A 44 -7.95 -22.08 34.68
C PHE A 44 -7.69 -23.42 35.41
N ILE A 45 -6.70 -23.44 36.30
CA ILE A 45 -6.35 -24.59 37.16
C ILE A 45 -6.14 -24.13 38.59
N GLY A 46 -6.70 -24.85 39.56
CA GLY A 46 -6.48 -24.60 40.99
C GLY A 46 -7.44 -23.58 41.59
N GLU A 47 -7.15 -23.14 42.82
CA GLU A 47 -8.04 -22.23 43.58
C GLU A 47 -7.94 -20.76 43.13
N ASP A 48 -6.83 -20.35 42.52
CA ASP A 48 -6.60 -19.00 41.95
C ASP A 48 -6.65 -19.02 40.41
N GLY A 49 -7.47 -19.92 39.85
CA GLY A 49 -7.57 -20.12 38.41
C GLY A 49 -8.16 -18.91 37.68
N LYS A 50 -7.43 -18.37 36.72
CA LYS A 50 -7.92 -17.33 35.81
C LYS A 50 -7.41 -17.55 34.39
N ASP A 51 -8.29 -17.38 33.42
CA ASP A 51 -7.90 -17.33 32.01
C ASP A 51 -8.82 -16.49 31.14
N PHE A 52 -8.26 -16.07 30.02
CA PHE A 52 -8.90 -15.27 29.01
C PHE A 52 -8.52 -15.79 27.63
N TYR A 53 -9.53 -16.07 26.83
CA TYR A 53 -9.41 -16.45 25.43
C TYR A 53 -10.17 -15.46 24.58
N LEU A 54 -9.54 -15.00 23.50
CA LEU A 54 -10.19 -14.17 22.50
C LEU A 54 -9.77 -14.62 21.11
N LYS A 55 -10.72 -14.63 20.17
CA LYS A 55 -10.46 -14.79 18.74
C LYS A 55 -11.27 -13.79 17.94
N LEU A 56 -10.74 -13.40 16.79
CA LEU A 56 -11.42 -12.49 15.87
C LEU A 56 -12.05 -13.30 14.72
N VAL A 57 -13.29 -12.95 14.36
CA VAL A 57 -14.05 -13.58 13.27
C VAL A 57 -14.60 -12.52 12.32
N LEU A 58 -14.81 -12.91 11.07
CA LEU A 58 -15.58 -12.15 10.09
C LEU A 58 -17.03 -12.63 10.12
N MET A 59 -17.95 -11.69 10.28
CA MET A 59 -19.38 -11.93 10.23
C MET A 59 -19.98 -11.09 9.11
N HIS A 60 -20.82 -11.69 8.27
CA HIS A 60 -21.50 -10.92 7.24
C HIS A 60 -22.44 -9.90 7.89
N GLN A 61 -22.50 -8.69 7.37
CA GLN A 61 -23.22 -7.57 8.00
C GLN A 61 -24.74 -7.77 8.11
N ASN A 62 -25.31 -8.68 7.32
CA ASN A 62 -26.72 -9.06 7.43
C ASN A 62 -27.03 -9.89 8.68
N ASN A 63 -26.01 -10.43 9.35
CA ASN A 63 -26.18 -11.27 10.53
C ASN A 63 -26.37 -10.41 11.79
N LYS A 64 -27.23 -10.88 12.68
CA LYS A 64 -27.40 -10.29 14.02
C LYS A 64 -26.62 -11.11 15.02
N ILE A 65 -25.87 -10.45 15.90
CA ILE A 65 -25.25 -11.12 17.04
C ILE A 65 -26.35 -11.47 18.04
N ASN A 66 -26.69 -12.75 18.11
CA ASN A 66 -27.74 -13.29 18.99
C ASN A 66 -27.24 -14.25 20.06
N ARG A 67 -25.99 -14.68 19.94
CA ARG A 67 -25.32 -15.66 20.80
C ARG A 67 -23.84 -15.63 20.48
N THR A 68 -23.06 -16.42 21.22
CA THR A 68 -21.66 -16.70 20.90
C THR A 68 -21.47 -17.96 20.06
N TRP A 69 -20.48 -17.92 19.16
CA TRP A 69 -20.05 -19.03 18.29
C TRP A 69 -18.74 -19.67 18.77
N LEU A 70 -18.30 -19.35 19.97
CA LEU A 70 -17.06 -19.85 20.59
C LEU A 70 -17.02 -21.40 20.71
N LEU A 71 -18.17 -22.09 20.71
CA LEU A 71 -18.25 -23.55 20.84
C LEU A 71 -17.61 -24.35 19.68
N ASN A 72 -17.42 -23.74 18.51
CA ASN A 72 -16.85 -24.38 17.30
C ASN A 72 -15.44 -23.82 16.99
N ASN A 73 -14.50 -24.04 17.91
CA ASN A 73 -13.18 -23.42 17.89
C ASN A 73 -12.35 -23.71 16.62
N LEU A 74 -11.96 -22.64 15.92
CA LEU A 74 -10.99 -22.61 14.80
C LEU A 74 -11.30 -23.58 13.65
N ILE A 75 -12.55 -24.02 13.50
CA ILE A 75 -13.01 -24.83 12.36
C ILE A 75 -13.01 -23.93 11.11
N PHE A 76 -12.71 -24.54 9.96
CA PHE A 76 -12.64 -23.86 8.66
C PHE A 76 -13.92 -23.07 8.37
N ASN A 77 -15.09 -23.71 8.39
CA ASN A 77 -16.38 -23.02 8.25
C ASN A 77 -17.20 -23.19 9.53
N LEU A 78 -17.80 -22.10 10.02
CA LEU A 78 -18.85 -22.17 11.04
C LEU A 78 -20.20 -22.25 10.32
N PRO A 79 -21.00 -23.32 10.49
CA PRO A 79 -22.36 -23.33 9.97
C PRO A 79 -23.16 -22.21 10.65
N ASP A 80 -23.91 -21.45 9.86
CA ASP A 80 -24.93 -20.55 10.38
C ASP A 80 -25.88 -21.39 11.23
N PRO A 81 -26.08 -21.03 12.49
CA PRO A 81 -26.88 -21.86 13.35
C PRO A 81 -28.40 -21.74 13.18
N ASP A 82 -28.88 -20.72 12.47
CA ASP A 82 -30.30 -20.48 12.28
C ASP A 82 -30.79 -20.94 10.89
N HIS A 83 -29.87 -21.25 9.96
CA HIS A 83 -30.21 -21.66 8.59
C HIS A 83 -29.29 -22.76 8.04
N MET A 84 -29.83 -23.97 7.84
CA MET A 84 -29.18 -25.13 7.21
C MET A 84 -29.38 -25.17 5.69
N ASP A 85 -29.51 -24.00 5.04
CA ASP A 85 -29.57 -23.88 3.58
C ASP A 85 -28.26 -23.24 3.09
N GLU A 86 -27.75 -23.74 1.95
CA GLU A 86 -26.41 -23.49 1.38
C GLU A 86 -26.10 -22.01 1.03
N GLU A 87 -27.04 -21.08 1.23
CA GLU A 87 -26.92 -19.64 0.91
C GLU A 87 -26.89 -18.72 2.15
N SER A 88 -26.66 -19.26 3.35
CA SER A 88 -26.65 -18.46 4.58
C SER A 88 -25.31 -17.73 4.79
N PRO A 89 -25.30 -16.48 5.31
CA PRO A 89 -24.08 -15.67 5.35
C PRO A 89 -23.09 -16.20 6.37
N PHE A 90 -22.01 -16.81 5.88
CA PHE A 90 -21.02 -17.51 6.68
C PHE A 90 -20.28 -16.61 7.71
N LEU A 91 -19.97 -17.18 8.87
CA LEU A 91 -18.98 -16.64 9.81
C LEU A 91 -17.63 -17.36 9.62
N TYR A 92 -16.55 -16.60 9.54
CA TYR A 92 -15.21 -17.14 9.32
C TYR A 92 -14.28 -16.78 10.46
N ASN A 93 -13.65 -17.77 11.08
CA ASN A 93 -12.51 -17.49 11.95
C ASN A 93 -11.40 -16.87 11.11
N LEU A 94 -10.76 -15.76 11.55
CA LEU A 94 -9.62 -15.22 10.81
C LEU A 94 -8.41 -16.17 10.82
N ILE A 95 -8.21 -16.82 11.97
CA ILE A 95 -7.16 -17.83 12.19
C ILE A 95 -7.81 -19.20 12.26
N VAL A 96 -7.24 -20.16 11.52
CA VAL A 96 -7.62 -21.57 11.52
C VAL A 96 -6.39 -22.44 11.76
N TYR A 97 -6.59 -23.76 11.91
CA TYR A 97 -5.49 -24.72 11.96
C TYR A 97 -5.40 -25.56 10.68
N ARG A 98 -4.17 -25.90 10.28
CA ARG A 98 -3.90 -27.01 9.35
C ARG A 98 -3.03 -28.07 10.01
N ASN A 99 -3.18 -29.32 9.58
CA ASN A 99 -2.30 -30.40 10.01
C ASN A 99 -1.02 -30.38 9.16
N TYR A 100 0.14 -30.25 9.79
CA TYR A 100 1.46 -30.30 9.15
C TYR A 100 2.40 -31.16 9.99
N LYS A 101 2.94 -32.25 9.42
CA LYS A 101 3.84 -33.20 10.11
C LYS A 101 3.32 -33.65 11.49
N ASN A 102 2.06 -34.10 11.54
CA ASN A 102 1.36 -34.55 12.77
C ASN A 102 1.23 -33.48 13.87
N LYS A 103 1.37 -32.20 13.52
CA LYS A 103 1.12 -31.06 14.42
C LYS A 103 0.03 -30.17 13.83
N LYS A 104 -0.78 -29.55 14.70
CA LYS A 104 -1.68 -28.46 14.30
C LYS A 104 -0.86 -27.17 14.28
N ILE A 105 -0.88 -26.48 13.14
CA ILE A 105 -0.25 -25.17 13.00
C ILE A 105 -1.31 -24.13 12.66
N TYR A 106 -1.16 -22.93 13.22
CA TYR A 106 -2.03 -21.80 12.95
C TYR A 106 -1.73 -21.21 11.58
N GLN A 107 -2.78 -20.87 10.85
CA GLN A 107 -2.70 -20.21 9.54
C GLN A 107 -3.89 -19.28 9.37
N LEU A 108 -3.84 -18.44 8.35
CA LEU A 108 -4.99 -17.64 7.98
C LEU A 108 -6.06 -18.50 7.36
N HIS A 109 -7.30 -18.04 7.52
CA HIS A 109 -8.42 -18.61 6.82
C HIS A 109 -8.22 -18.47 5.30
N PRO A 110 -8.37 -19.54 4.50
CA PRO A 110 -8.08 -19.46 3.06
C PRO A 110 -8.92 -18.48 2.25
N LEU A 111 -10.12 -18.13 2.74
CA LEU A 111 -10.89 -17.00 2.19
C LEU A 111 -10.04 -15.73 2.05
N LEU A 112 -9.14 -15.48 3.01
CA LEU A 112 -8.29 -14.30 3.10
C LEU A 112 -6.97 -14.46 2.34
N THR A 113 -6.69 -15.66 1.83
CA THR A 113 -5.41 -16.00 1.19
C THR A 113 -5.57 -16.33 -0.30
N ASN A 114 -6.73 -16.06 -0.89
CA ASN A 114 -7.01 -16.30 -2.31
C ASN A 114 -6.44 -15.21 -3.23
N ASP A 115 -5.83 -14.18 -2.68
CA ASP A 115 -5.25 -13.05 -3.41
C ASP A 115 -3.75 -13.30 -3.70
N GLU A 116 -3.28 -12.82 -4.86
CA GLU A 116 -1.88 -12.88 -5.29
C GLU A 116 -0.92 -12.13 -4.33
N ARG A 117 -1.45 -11.24 -3.48
CA ARG A 117 -0.72 -10.54 -2.41
C ARG A 117 -0.35 -11.46 -1.24
N TYR A 118 -0.92 -12.66 -1.10
CA TYR A 118 -0.55 -13.61 -0.05
C TYR A 118 0.53 -14.59 -0.54
N VAL A 119 1.69 -14.61 0.12
CA VAL A 119 2.75 -15.59 -0.19
C VAL A 119 3.18 -16.36 1.05
N GLU A 120 3.07 -17.69 0.98
CA GLU A 120 3.46 -18.62 2.03
C GLU A 120 4.91 -19.08 1.83
N TYR A 121 5.78 -18.87 2.82
CA TYR A 121 7.21 -19.22 2.73
C TYR A 121 7.58 -20.48 3.52
N GLY A 122 6.81 -20.81 4.55
CA GLY A 122 7.10 -21.99 5.36
C GLY A 122 6.28 -22.10 6.63
N VAL A 123 6.84 -22.81 7.59
CA VAL A 123 6.23 -23.04 8.91
C VAL A 123 7.24 -22.68 9.99
N ALA A 124 6.97 -21.60 10.72
CA ALA A 124 7.80 -21.14 11.81
C ALA A 124 7.57 -22.00 13.07
N ASN A 125 8.65 -22.52 13.64
CA ASN A 125 8.68 -23.27 14.90
C ASN A 125 7.69 -24.46 15.00
N ASN A 126 7.19 -24.98 13.86
CA ASN A 126 6.06 -25.92 13.82
C ASN A 126 4.82 -25.45 14.60
N LYS A 127 4.61 -24.14 14.69
CA LYS A 127 3.48 -23.53 15.42
C LYS A 127 2.54 -22.78 14.47
N TYR A 128 3.08 -22.04 13.51
CA TYR A 128 2.28 -21.25 12.59
C TYR A 128 2.92 -21.15 11.21
N VAL A 129 2.09 -20.76 10.26
CA VAL A 129 2.49 -20.50 8.89
C VAL A 129 3.23 -19.17 8.80
N GLU A 130 4.42 -19.20 8.22
CA GLU A 130 5.17 -18.00 7.88
C GLU A 130 4.72 -17.52 6.50
N ALA A 131 3.95 -16.43 6.49
CA ALA A 131 3.41 -15.84 5.27
C ALA A 131 3.57 -14.32 5.31
N TYR A 132 3.69 -13.75 4.11
CA TYR A 132 3.97 -12.33 3.91
C TYR A 132 2.95 -11.72 2.96
N PHE A 133 2.56 -10.48 3.26
CA PHE A 133 1.70 -9.67 2.43
C PHE A 133 2.59 -8.93 1.44
N ASN A 134 2.53 -9.34 0.18
CA ASN A 134 3.28 -8.77 -0.92
C ASN A 134 2.40 -7.77 -1.65
N SER A 135 2.44 -6.51 -1.21
CA SER A 135 1.86 -5.38 -1.95
C SER A 135 2.77 -4.98 -3.13
N GLU A 136 3.08 -5.91 -4.03
CA GLU A 136 3.98 -5.80 -5.20
C GLU A 136 5.40 -5.21 -5.00
N TYR A 137 5.72 -4.55 -3.88
CA TYR A 137 6.86 -3.65 -3.71
C TYR A 137 7.36 -3.50 -2.27
N HIS A 138 7.68 -4.60 -1.59
CA HIS A 138 8.56 -4.54 -0.41
C HIS A 138 9.74 -5.51 -0.59
N GLU A 139 10.88 -4.95 -0.99
CA GLU A 139 12.06 -5.61 -1.56
C GLU A 139 12.77 -6.67 -0.70
N ARG A 140 12.31 -7.02 0.51
CA ARG A 140 12.94 -8.06 1.35
C ARG A 140 11.93 -8.73 2.26
N GLN A 141 11.21 -9.72 1.70
CA GLN A 141 10.03 -10.33 2.33
C GLN A 141 8.96 -9.24 2.59
N GLY A 142 7.69 -9.50 2.25
CA GLY A 142 6.62 -8.51 2.47
C GLY A 142 6.47 -8.14 3.96
N GLN A 143 5.38 -7.45 4.33
CA GLN A 143 5.07 -7.37 5.77
C GLN A 143 4.61 -8.76 6.25
N PRO A 144 5.14 -9.29 7.37
CA PRO A 144 4.69 -10.59 7.85
C PRO A 144 3.20 -10.48 8.15
N ILE A 145 2.41 -11.42 7.67
CA ILE A 145 0.96 -11.35 7.90
C ILE A 145 0.64 -11.72 9.35
N PHE A 146 1.39 -12.68 9.87
CA PHE A 146 1.35 -13.10 11.26
C PHE A 146 2.46 -12.42 12.05
N PHE A 147 2.05 -11.68 13.07
CA PHE A 147 2.93 -11.32 14.17
C PHE A 147 2.55 -12.16 15.38
N VAL A 148 3.53 -12.88 15.95
CA VAL A 148 3.38 -13.66 17.18
C VAL A 148 4.26 -13.05 18.24
N ASN A 149 3.67 -12.63 19.35
CA ASN A 149 4.43 -12.05 20.46
C ASN A 149 5.09 -13.16 21.33
N ASN A 150 5.84 -12.75 22.35
CA ASN A 150 6.52 -13.68 23.26
C ASN A 150 5.55 -14.53 24.11
N ASP A 151 4.28 -14.12 24.23
CA ASP A 151 3.24 -14.79 25.00
C ASP A 151 2.41 -15.76 24.13
N ASP A 152 2.85 -16.07 22.90
CA ASP A 152 2.12 -16.88 21.92
C ASP A 152 0.73 -16.28 21.55
N ASN A 153 0.55 -14.95 21.65
CA ASN A 153 -0.61 -14.26 21.10
C ASN A 153 -0.38 -13.92 19.62
N TYR A 154 -1.42 -14.08 18.80
CA TYR A 154 -1.36 -13.91 17.35
C TYR A 154 -2.09 -12.65 16.92
N TYR A 155 -1.43 -11.93 16.02
CA TYR A 155 -1.90 -10.70 15.44
C TYR A 155 -1.83 -10.80 13.91
N ILE A 156 -2.80 -10.19 13.24
CA ILE A 156 -2.90 -10.18 11.78
C ILE A 156 -2.65 -8.76 11.27
N LEU A 157 -1.98 -8.63 10.13
CA LEU A 157 -1.83 -7.34 9.44
C LEU A 157 -3.20 -6.76 9.07
N LYS A 158 -3.51 -5.54 9.53
CA LYS A 158 -4.79 -4.85 9.31
C LYS A 158 -5.12 -4.66 7.82
N GLU A 159 -4.09 -4.37 7.02
CA GLU A 159 -4.21 -4.14 5.59
C GLU A 159 -4.81 -5.33 4.84
N LEU A 160 -4.61 -6.57 5.31
CA LEU A 160 -5.25 -7.74 4.71
C LEU A 160 -6.79 -7.71 4.82
N LEU A 161 -7.32 -7.03 5.84
CA LEU A 161 -8.75 -7.03 6.14
C LEU A 161 -9.51 -5.93 5.38
N SER A 162 -8.81 -4.99 4.74
CA SER A 162 -9.43 -3.83 4.08
C SER A 162 -10.40 -4.22 2.98
N ASP A 163 -10.12 -5.31 2.25
CA ASP A 163 -10.95 -5.74 1.12
C ASP A 163 -12.21 -6.51 1.56
N TYR A 164 -12.23 -7.02 2.80
CA TYR A 164 -13.33 -7.82 3.35
C TYR A 164 -14.21 -7.01 4.30
N VAL A 165 -13.61 -6.09 5.05
CA VAL A 165 -14.26 -5.33 6.12
C VAL A 165 -14.60 -3.94 5.59
N ASN A 166 -15.86 -3.77 5.17
CA ASN A 166 -16.31 -2.61 4.40
C ASN A 166 -17.46 -1.85 5.08
N GLU A 167 -17.68 -0.58 4.73
CA GLU A 167 -18.87 0.15 5.19
C GLU A 167 -20.16 -0.48 4.65
N PRO A 168 -21.27 -0.55 5.42
CA PRO A 168 -22.52 -1.17 4.96
C PRO A 168 -23.09 -0.58 3.68
N GLN A 169 -22.83 0.72 3.45
CA GLN A 169 -23.28 1.46 2.28
C GLN A 169 -22.30 1.40 1.10
N SER A 170 -21.16 0.71 1.23
CA SER A 170 -20.20 0.61 0.12
C SER A 170 -20.72 -0.34 -0.97
N ASN A 171 -20.21 -0.14 -2.19
CA ASN A 171 -20.46 -1.03 -3.34
C ASN A 171 -19.51 -2.24 -3.38
N VAL A 172 -18.66 -2.40 -2.36
CA VAL A 172 -17.65 -3.46 -2.29
C VAL A 172 -18.27 -4.71 -1.68
N TYR A 173 -18.14 -5.84 -2.39
CA TYR A 173 -18.54 -7.16 -1.93
C TYR A 173 -17.31 -8.05 -1.79
N PRO A 174 -17.26 -8.95 -0.78
CA PRO A 174 -18.30 -9.24 0.20
C PRO A 174 -18.38 -8.26 1.39
N LYS A 175 -19.53 -8.18 2.06
CA LYS A 175 -19.82 -7.24 3.16
C LYS A 175 -19.64 -7.90 4.53
N TYR A 176 -18.42 -7.89 5.07
CA TYR A 176 -18.14 -8.38 6.42
C TYR A 176 -17.92 -7.26 7.44
N GLU A 177 -18.14 -7.59 8.70
CA GLU A 177 -17.72 -6.83 9.88
C GLU A 177 -16.91 -7.73 10.82
N LEU A 178 -16.10 -7.12 11.68
CA LEU A 178 -15.29 -7.84 12.67
C LEU A 178 -16.06 -8.05 13.96
N VAL A 179 -15.97 -9.26 14.49
CA VAL A 179 -16.55 -9.64 15.78
C VAL A 179 -15.49 -10.34 16.62
N ALA A 180 -15.31 -9.88 17.86
CA ALA A 180 -14.48 -10.54 18.85
C ALA A 180 -15.32 -11.58 19.61
N GLU A 181 -14.94 -12.84 19.48
CA GLU A 181 -15.44 -13.95 20.31
C GLU A 181 -14.50 -14.12 21.49
N PHE A 182 -15.03 -14.14 22.71
CA PHE A 182 -14.20 -14.27 23.90
C PHE A 182 -14.82 -15.16 24.98
N GLU A 183 -13.93 -15.69 25.83
CA GLU A 183 -14.25 -16.42 27.05
C GLU A 183 -13.31 -15.95 28.16
N TYR A 184 -13.88 -15.60 29.30
CA TYR A 184 -13.18 -15.20 30.51
C TYR A 184 -13.67 -16.04 31.68
N ARG A 185 -12.73 -16.57 32.47
CA ARG A 185 -13.04 -17.36 33.66
C ARG A 185 -12.16 -16.92 34.82
N ASN A 186 -12.77 -16.84 35.99
CA ASN A 186 -12.06 -16.49 37.22
C ASN A 186 -12.68 -17.21 38.42
N THR A 187 -11.85 -17.69 39.34
CA THR A 187 -12.26 -18.22 40.66
C THR A 187 -12.57 -17.11 41.68
N ASN A 188 -12.39 -15.84 41.31
CA ASN A 188 -12.83 -14.68 42.10
C ASN A 188 -14.11 -14.07 41.52
N LYS A 189 -15.15 -13.90 42.36
CA LYS A 189 -16.42 -13.25 42.02
C LYS A 189 -16.36 -11.73 42.10
N HIS A 190 -15.54 -11.12 41.28
CA HIS A 190 -15.46 -9.66 41.19
C HIS A 190 -16.61 -9.06 40.36
N ILE A 191 -17.17 -9.81 39.41
CA ILE A 191 -18.36 -9.43 38.64
C ILE A 191 -19.62 -10.00 39.30
N VAL A 192 -20.56 -9.12 39.63
CA VAL A 192 -21.87 -9.51 40.18
C VAL A 192 -22.96 -9.00 39.25
N SER A 193 -23.83 -9.92 38.79
CA SER A 193 -24.93 -9.61 37.88
C SER A 193 -26.14 -10.48 38.20
N ASP A 194 -27.33 -9.87 38.24
CA ASP A 194 -28.62 -10.56 38.38
C ASP A 194 -29.18 -11.06 37.03
N ILE A 195 -28.55 -10.64 35.93
CA ILE A 195 -28.88 -11.05 34.58
C ILE A 195 -27.83 -12.02 34.06
N SER A 196 -28.29 -13.11 33.45
CA SER A 196 -27.42 -14.12 32.82
C SER A 196 -26.98 -13.71 31.42
N GLU A 197 -27.67 -12.77 30.77
CA GLU A 197 -27.36 -12.39 29.40
C GLU A 197 -27.57 -10.88 29.19
N ILE A 198 -26.70 -10.27 28.39
CA ILE A 198 -26.84 -8.90 27.89
C ILE A 198 -26.79 -8.91 26.38
N ARG A 199 -27.73 -8.18 25.76
CA ARG A 199 -27.80 -8.04 24.31
C ARG A 199 -28.09 -6.60 23.92
N ASN A 200 -27.26 -6.06 23.04
CA ASN A 200 -27.41 -4.70 22.51
C ASN A 200 -26.84 -4.62 21.08
N GLU A 201 -26.74 -3.40 20.55
CA GLU A 201 -26.21 -3.15 19.20
C GLU A 201 -24.71 -3.48 19.07
N LYS A 202 -23.97 -3.45 20.19
CA LYS A 202 -22.54 -3.79 20.25
C LYS A 202 -22.32 -5.31 20.23
N GLY A 203 -23.26 -6.10 20.75
CA GLY A 203 -23.13 -7.55 20.72
C GLY A 203 -23.93 -8.31 21.79
N PHE A 204 -23.40 -9.46 22.18
CA PHE A 204 -23.99 -10.41 23.11
C PHE A 204 -22.98 -10.87 24.16
N ILE A 205 -23.42 -10.95 25.41
CA ILE A 205 -22.65 -11.50 26.53
C ILE A 205 -23.54 -12.49 27.27
N ASP A 206 -22.99 -13.67 27.57
CA ASP A 206 -23.55 -14.68 28.46
C ASP A 206 -22.66 -14.81 29.70
N PHE A 207 -23.32 -14.77 30.85
CA PHE A 207 -22.74 -14.74 32.18
C PHE A 207 -23.29 -15.88 33.01
N ASN A 208 -22.37 -16.67 33.56
CA ASN A 208 -22.67 -17.71 34.51
C ASN A 208 -21.77 -17.57 35.74
N SER A 209 -22.32 -17.77 36.92
CA SER A 209 -21.52 -17.87 38.14
C SER A 209 -22.03 -19.01 39.02
N ASN A 210 -21.10 -19.74 39.64
CA ASN A 210 -21.38 -20.72 40.68
C ASN A 210 -20.76 -20.27 42.01
N GLU A 211 -20.81 -21.03 43.10
CA GLU A 211 -20.29 -20.59 44.42
C GLU A 211 -18.84 -20.08 44.41
N LYS A 212 -17.99 -20.56 43.50
CA LYS A 212 -16.56 -20.27 43.47
C LYS A 212 -16.07 -19.58 42.20
N ASN A 213 -16.84 -19.58 41.11
CA ASN A 213 -16.31 -19.21 39.80
C ASN A 213 -17.28 -18.28 39.08
N ILE A 214 -16.72 -17.45 38.21
CA ILE A 214 -17.44 -16.73 37.16
C ILE A 214 -16.98 -17.20 35.79
N TRP A 215 -17.91 -17.16 34.85
CA TRP A 215 -17.70 -17.48 33.45
C TRP A 215 -18.42 -16.43 32.62
N VAL A 216 -17.68 -15.74 31.78
CA VAL A 216 -18.20 -14.74 30.85
C VAL A 216 -17.81 -15.16 29.46
N ARG A 217 -18.77 -15.26 28.55
CA ARG A 217 -18.50 -15.50 27.13
C ARG A 217 -19.30 -14.54 26.29
N GLY A 218 -18.81 -14.17 25.12
CA GLY A 218 -19.54 -13.21 24.30
C GLY A 218 -18.97 -13.00 22.92
N SER A 219 -19.70 -12.16 22.20
CA SER A 219 -19.50 -11.79 20.81
C SER A 219 -19.74 -10.31 20.68
N ILE A 220 -18.70 -9.52 20.41
CA ILE A 220 -18.76 -8.06 20.40
C ILE A 220 -18.24 -7.53 19.06
N ARG A 221 -19.01 -6.65 18.42
CA ARG A 221 -18.62 -5.94 17.19
C ARG A 221 -17.42 -5.06 17.45
N ILE A 222 -16.46 -5.11 16.53
CA ILE A 222 -15.29 -4.24 16.56
C ILE A 222 -15.46 -3.15 15.50
N PRO A 223 -15.55 -1.85 15.89
CA PRO A 223 -15.88 -0.77 14.98
C PRO A 223 -14.83 -0.54 13.89
N LEU A 224 -15.31 -0.33 12.65
CA LEU A 224 -14.52 -0.27 11.41
C LEU A 224 -13.66 1.00 11.27
N LYS A 225 -14.07 2.09 11.92
CA LYS A 225 -13.42 3.42 11.82
C LYS A 225 -11.95 3.42 12.21
N GLU A 226 -11.48 2.42 12.94
CA GLU A 226 -10.15 2.40 13.52
C GLU A 226 -9.11 1.67 12.63
N ILE A 227 -9.53 0.97 11.56
CA ILE A 227 -8.63 0.16 10.69
C ILE A 227 -8.00 0.96 9.54
N LYS A 228 -8.60 2.07 9.14
CA LYS A 228 -7.98 2.96 8.15
C LYS A 228 -6.79 3.64 8.81
N SER A 229 -5.59 3.39 8.30
CA SER A 229 -4.39 4.07 8.77
C SER A 229 -4.62 5.58 8.70
N GLU A 230 -4.69 6.25 9.85
CA GLU A 230 -4.85 7.71 9.96
C GLU A 230 -3.59 8.48 9.55
N ASN A 231 -2.87 8.03 8.51
CA ASN A 231 -1.92 8.89 7.83
C ASN A 231 -2.63 9.54 6.64
N HIS A 232 -3.67 10.33 6.93
CA HIS A 232 -4.21 11.24 5.93
C HIS A 232 -3.13 12.29 5.62
N ARG A 233 -2.33 12.01 4.60
CA ARG A 233 -1.39 12.97 4.01
C ARG A 233 -2.23 14.12 3.46
N ASN A 234 -1.81 15.35 3.75
CA ASN A 234 -2.50 16.54 3.26
C ASN A 234 -2.11 16.79 1.79
N ILE A 235 -2.60 15.93 0.91
CA ILE A 235 -2.34 15.95 -0.53
C ILE A 235 -3.62 16.33 -1.25
N GLN A 236 -3.46 17.30 -2.16
CA GLN A 236 -4.50 17.76 -3.07
C GLN A 236 -4.39 16.99 -4.39
N VAL A 237 -5.54 16.49 -4.83
CA VAL A 237 -5.69 15.69 -6.05
C VAL A 237 -6.67 16.38 -6.97
N ILE A 238 -6.37 16.42 -8.27
CA ILE A 238 -7.24 16.97 -9.31
C ILE A 238 -7.95 15.81 -9.99
N ASP A 239 -9.26 15.71 -9.82
CA ASP A 239 -10.09 14.63 -10.37
C ASP A 239 -9.99 14.55 -11.91
N LEU A 240 -9.81 13.33 -12.45
CA LEU A 240 -9.69 13.08 -13.89
C LEU A 240 -10.91 13.57 -14.69
N GLY A 241 -12.12 13.37 -14.16
CA GLY A 241 -13.37 13.55 -14.91
C GLY A 241 -13.88 14.98 -14.89
N ILE A 242 -13.86 15.62 -13.71
CA ILE A 242 -14.48 16.94 -13.50
C ILE A 242 -13.42 18.03 -13.25
N GLY A 243 -12.16 17.67 -13.02
CA GLY A 243 -11.09 18.61 -12.71
C GLY A 243 -11.22 19.26 -11.34
N HIS A 244 -12.09 18.74 -10.47
CA HIS A 244 -12.28 19.27 -9.13
C HIS A 244 -11.12 18.87 -8.21
N ILE A 245 -10.74 19.81 -7.34
CA ILE A 245 -9.75 19.56 -6.30
C ILE A 245 -10.42 18.77 -5.17
N ARG A 246 -9.83 17.65 -4.80
CA ARG A 246 -10.24 16.83 -3.66
C ARG A 246 -9.06 16.42 -2.79
N ILE A 247 -9.37 15.89 -1.62
CA ILE A 247 -8.38 15.27 -0.75
C ILE A 247 -7.98 13.92 -1.36
N HIS A 248 -6.71 13.58 -1.20
CA HIS A 248 -6.13 12.30 -1.55
C HIS A 248 -6.87 11.09 -0.94
N ASN A 249 -7.09 10.08 -1.79
CA ASN A 249 -7.60 8.78 -1.43
C ASN A 249 -6.44 7.75 -1.42
N PRO A 250 -5.97 7.32 -0.23
CA PRO A 250 -4.87 6.36 -0.13
C PRO A 250 -5.26 4.95 -0.57
N SER A 251 -6.54 4.66 -0.75
CA SER A 251 -7.03 3.35 -1.19
C SER A 251 -7.13 3.22 -2.72
N ASN A 252 -6.80 4.28 -3.47
CA ASN A 252 -6.89 4.25 -4.92
C ASN A 252 -5.59 3.71 -5.54
N TYR A 253 -5.57 2.44 -5.93
CA TYR A 253 -4.41 1.79 -6.57
C TYR A 253 -4.65 1.41 -8.03
N THR A 254 -5.90 1.51 -8.48
CA THR A 254 -6.35 1.12 -9.82
C THR A 254 -6.73 2.39 -10.55
N GLY A 255 -6.01 2.72 -11.63
CA GLY A 255 -6.22 3.95 -12.42
C GLY A 255 -7.54 3.97 -13.19
N ASP A 256 -8.66 3.91 -12.47
CA ASP A 256 -10.01 3.92 -12.98
C ASP A 256 -10.60 5.34 -12.99
N LYS A 257 -11.93 5.45 -13.16
CA LYS A 257 -12.61 6.74 -13.31
C LYS A 257 -12.58 7.61 -12.04
N GLU A 258 -12.24 7.04 -10.90
CA GLU A 258 -12.12 7.78 -9.63
C GLU A 258 -10.68 8.29 -9.40
N ASP A 259 -9.74 7.96 -10.30
CA ASP A 259 -8.35 8.46 -10.27
C ASP A 259 -8.25 9.97 -10.52
N GLY A 260 -7.12 10.53 -10.12
CA GLY A 260 -6.84 11.94 -10.27
C GLY A 260 -5.34 12.22 -10.30
N PHE A 261 -4.99 13.47 -10.59
CA PHE A 261 -3.61 13.90 -10.70
C PHE A 261 -3.10 14.42 -9.38
N VAL A 262 -1.93 13.94 -8.98
CA VAL A 262 -1.11 14.53 -7.92
C VAL A 262 -0.01 15.34 -8.58
N VAL A 263 -0.08 16.66 -8.44
CA VAL A 263 0.87 17.59 -9.07
C VAL A 263 1.86 18.11 -8.05
N PHE A 264 3.13 18.10 -8.42
CA PHE A 264 4.26 18.55 -7.62
C PHE A 264 5.08 19.60 -8.36
N LYS A 265 5.66 20.54 -7.61
CA LYS A 265 6.63 21.48 -8.18
C LYS A 265 7.92 20.74 -8.59
N LYS A 266 8.62 21.23 -9.62
CA LYS A 266 9.82 20.59 -10.18
C LYS A 266 10.92 20.23 -9.18
N GLU A 267 10.99 20.88 -8.03
CA GLU A 267 11.98 20.61 -6.98
C GLU A 267 12.00 19.15 -6.56
N VAL A 268 10.87 18.43 -6.67
CA VAL A 268 10.80 16.99 -6.36
C VAL A 268 11.72 16.15 -7.23
N ILE A 269 12.08 16.60 -8.45
CA ILE A 269 13.03 15.89 -9.32
C ILE A 269 14.36 15.63 -8.61
N LYS A 270 14.85 16.58 -7.81
CA LYS A 270 16.11 16.43 -7.06
C LYS A 270 16.05 15.37 -5.96
N ILE A 271 14.84 15.07 -5.48
CA ILE A 271 14.58 14.03 -4.49
C ILE A 271 14.38 12.70 -5.20
N LEU A 272 13.48 12.65 -6.20
CA LEU A 272 13.17 11.45 -6.96
C LEU A 272 14.41 10.85 -7.63
N THR A 273 15.29 11.69 -8.20
CA THR A 273 16.54 11.24 -8.85
C THR A 273 17.57 10.63 -7.89
N GLN A 274 17.39 10.73 -6.57
CA GLN A 274 18.22 10.00 -5.61
C GLN A 274 17.89 8.49 -5.67
N PHE A 275 16.60 8.16 -5.82
CA PHE A 275 16.05 6.80 -5.74
C PHE A 275 15.72 6.19 -7.09
N TYR A 276 15.42 7.02 -8.09
CA TYR A 276 14.94 6.61 -9.40
C TYR A 276 15.79 7.17 -10.55
N TYR A 277 15.81 6.44 -11.66
CA TYR A 277 16.14 6.95 -12.98
C TYR A 277 14.87 7.50 -13.64
N LEU A 278 15.00 8.61 -14.37
CA LEU A 278 13.91 9.15 -15.19
C LEU A 278 14.13 8.75 -16.64
N TYR A 279 13.18 7.99 -17.18
CA TYR A 279 13.14 7.53 -18.56
C TYR A 279 11.74 7.78 -19.10
N ASP A 280 11.63 8.24 -20.35
CA ASP A 280 10.36 8.50 -21.03
C ASP A 280 9.24 9.11 -20.14
N ILE A 281 8.30 8.31 -19.68
CA ILE A 281 7.21 8.69 -18.78
C ILE A 281 7.15 7.72 -17.57
N GLU A 282 8.32 7.23 -17.15
CA GLU A 282 8.52 6.28 -16.07
C GLU A 282 9.65 6.73 -15.10
N LEU A 283 9.41 6.52 -13.82
CA LEU A 283 10.44 6.40 -12.79
C LEU A 283 10.84 4.94 -12.72
N ILE A 284 12.14 4.66 -12.83
CA ILE A 284 12.69 3.31 -12.70
C ILE A 284 13.58 3.24 -11.47
N GLU A 285 13.25 2.37 -10.52
CA GLU A 285 13.98 2.30 -9.24
C GLU A 285 15.41 1.82 -9.43
N LYS A 286 16.36 2.46 -8.74
CA LYS A 286 17.79 2.15 -8.89
C LYS A 286 18.21 0.82 -8.27
N GLU A 287 17.60 0.46 -7.14
CA GLU A 287 17.91 -0.78 -6.42
C GLU A 287 17.20 -1.99 -7.05
N ASN A 288 16.07 -1.75 -7.72
CA ASN A 288 15.30 -2.76 -8.44
C ASN A 288 14.68 -2.20 -9.73
N ASN A 289 15.40 -2.33 -10.83
CA ASN A 289 14.95 -1.80 -12.13
C ASN A 289 13.65 -2.44 -12.67
N GLY A 290 13.15 -3.50 -12.02
CA GLY A 290 11.84 -4.09 -12.29
C GLY A 290 10.68 -3.24 -11.76
N ASN A 291 10.91 -2.42 -10.73
CA ASN A 291 9.92 -1.49 -10.21
C ASN A 291 9.88 -0.23 -11.07
N ARG A 292 8.70 0.05 -11.63
CA ARG A 292 8.45 1.19 -12.51
C ARG A 292 7.14 1.86 -12.15
N ILE A 293 7.20 3.18 -12.08
CA ILE A 293 6.06 4.03 -11.70
C ILE A 293 5.86 5.03 -12.83
N LEU A 294 4.62 5.16 -13.31
CA LEU A 294 4.33 6.13 -14.37
C LEU A 294 4.42 7.55 -13.81
N VAL A 295 5.09 8.42 -14.55
CA VAL A 295 5.28 9.83 -14.21
C VAL A 295 5.26 10.68 -15.46
N ASP A 296 4.63 11.83 -15.37
CA ASP A 296 4.80 12.89 -16.36
C ASP A 296 5.64 14.02 -15.77
N TYR A 297 6.68 14.46 -16.48
CA TYR A 297 7.57 15.49 -15.96
C TYR A 297 7.94 16.51 -17.02
N PHE A 298 7.66 17.75 -16.66
CA PHE A 298 7.83 18.96 -17.46
C PHE A 298 8.97 19.81 -16.89
N GLU A 299 9.22 20.96 -17.51
CA GLU A 299 10.26 21.88 -17.03
C GLU A 299 9.93 22.46 -15.64
N ASP A 300 8.65 22.66 -15.36
CA ASP A 300 8.13 23.39 -14.20
C ASP A 300 7.41 22.51 -13.17
N LYS A 301 6.90 21.35 -13.58
CA LYS A 301 6.09 20.46 -12.73
C LYS A 301 6.32 18.98 -12.99
N VAL A 302 5.90 18.17 -12.02
CA VAL A 302 5.85 16.71 -12.09
C VAL A 302 4.44 16.27 -11.73
N VAL A 303 3.90 15.33 -12.49
CA VAL A 303 2.54 14.82 -12.35
C VAL A 303 2.57 13.31 -12.23
N LEU A 304 1.90 12.80 -11.21
CA LEU A 304 1.65 11.38 -11.00
C LEU A 304 0.14 11.15 -11.03
N TRP A 305 -0.29 9.99 -11.51
CA TRP A 305 -1.62 9.49 -11.16
C TRP A 305 -1.69 9.22 -9.66
N GLU A 306 -2.88 9.29 -9.07
CA GLU A 306 -3.08 9.03 -7.64
C GLU A 306 -2.65 7.60 -7.30
N GLY A 307 -2.99 6.64 -8.16
CA GLY A 307 -2.53 5.26 -8.05
C GLY A 307 -1.00 5.13 -8.08
N GLU A 308 -0.34 5.88 -8.95
CA GLU A 308 1.13 5.86 -9.09
C GLU A 308 1.82 6.56 -7.92
N TYR A 309 1.27 7.67 -7.44
CA TYR A 309 1.69 8.28 -6.18
C TYR A 309 1.53 7.29 -5.02
N ASN A 310 0.43 6.54 -4.97
CA ASN A 310 0.19 5.55 -3.91
C ASN A 310 1.21 4.41 -3.89
N LYS A 311 1.81 4.06 -5.03
CA LYS A 311 2.92 3.09 -5.12
C LYS A 311 4.24 3.61 -4.54
N LEU A 312 4.43 4.92 -4.38
CA LEU A 312 5.68 5.45 -3.82
C LEU A 312 5.85 5.06 -2.33
N PRO A 313 7.08 4.72 -1.90
CA PRO A 313 7.38 4.49 -0.49
C PRO A 313 7.08 5.72 0.38
N ASN A 314 6.62 5.48 1.62
CA ASN A 314 6.33 6.55 2.57
C ASN A 314 7.53 7.47 2.82
N GLU A 315 8.75 6.92 2.87
CA GLU A 315 9.98 7.69 3.06
C GLU A 315 10.26 8.71 1.93
N ILE A 316 9.75 8.43 0.73
CA ILE A 316 9.85 9.33 -0.43
C ILE A 316 8.71 10.34 -0.39
N LYS A 317 7.47 9.87 -0.16
CA LYS A 317 6.29 10.72 0.02
C LYS A 317 6.52 11.80 1.08
N ASP A 318 7.07 11.45 2.25
CA ASP A 318 7.39 12.37 3.34
C ASP A 318 8.30 13.54 2.91
N LYS A 319 9.13 13.33 1.89
CA LYS A 319 10.04 14.35 1.36
C LYS A 319 9.42 15.19 0.24
N ILE A 320 8.48 14.63 -0.53
CA ILE A 320 7.92 15.30 -1.72
C ILE A 320 6.56 15.97 -1.45
N ASP A 321 5.82 15.54 -0.44
CA ASP A 321 4.45 16.01 -0.15
C ASP A 321 4.36 17.53 0.03
N VAL A 322 5.41 18.14 0.63
CA VAL A 322 5.49 19.59 0.83
C VAL A 322 5.54 20.41 -0.47
N PHE A 323 5.80 19.75 -1.61
CA PHE A 323 5.83 20.36 -2.93
C PHE A 323 4.54 20.14 -3.72
N ASN A 324 3.54 19.44 -3.15
CA ASN A 324 2.23 19.30 -3.78
C ASN A 324 1.56 20.67 -3.89
N TYR A 325 0.95 20.92 -5.05
CA TYR A 325 0.21 22.15 -5.30
C TYR A 325 -0.86 21.92 -6.36
N VAL A 326 -1.84 22.82 -6.40
CA VAL A 326 -2.84 22.87 -7.47
C VAL A 326 -2.41 23.94 -8.47
N PRO A 327 -2.18 23.59 -9.76
CA PRO A 327 -1.92 24.56 -10.82
C PRO A 327 -3.09 25.53 -11.01
N SER A 328 -2.79 26.73 -11.51
CA SER A 328 -3.81 27.73 -11.82
C SER A 328 -4.62 27.34 -13.05
N ASP A 329 -5.87 27.82 -13.18
CA ASP A 329 -6.76 27.54 -14.33
C ASP A 329 -6.16 27.93 -15.71
N GLU A 330 -5.08 28.72 -15.74
CA GLU A 330 -4.33 29.08 -16.95
C GLU A 330 -3.43 27.92 -17.47
N ASP A 331 -3.13 26.92 -16.63
CA ASP A 331 -2.32 25.74 -16.94
C ASP A 331 -3.17 24.65 -17.63
N LYS A 332 -3.56 24.90 -18.88
CA LYS A 332 -4.53 24.06 -19.63
C LYS A 332 -4.12 22.60 -19.86
N GLU A 333 -2.85 22.25 -19.74
CA GLU A 333 -2.36 20.89 -19.97
C GLU A 333 -1.67 20.37 -18.70
N LEU A 334 -2.37 19.51 -17.95
CA LEU A 334 -1.82 18.82 -16.78
C LEU A 334 -0.85 17.71 -17.18
N ILE A 335 -1.20 16.95 -18.22
CA ILE A 335 -0.41 15.82 -18.73
C ILE A 335 -0.05 16.01 -20.20
N SER A 336 1.01 15.31 -20.60
CA SER A 336 1.56 15.34 -21.95
C SER A 336 0.67 14.57 -22.92
N PRO A 337 0.77 14.86 -24.23
CA PRO A 337 0.07 14.09 -25.25
C PRO A 337 0.37 12.58 -25.19
N ALA A 338 1.59 12.19 -24.82
CA ALA A 338 1.97 10.80 -24.66
C ALA A 338 1.23 10.11 -23.50
N MET A 339 1.23 10.74 -22.32
CA MET A 339 0.54 10.22 -21.15
C MET A 339 -0.98 10.13 -21.40
N TYR A 340 -1.57 11.15 -22.03
CA TYR A 340 -2.98 11.13 -22.42
C TYR A 340 -3.30 9.97 -23.38
N THR A 341 -2.48 9.80 -24.43
CA THR A 341 -2.66 8.73 -25.43
C THR A 341 -2.53 7.34 -24.80
N MET A 342 -1.58 7.18 -23.87
CA MET A 342 -1.34 5.91 -23.17
C MET A 342 -2.48 5.55 -22.20
N GLN A 343 -2.83 6.48 -21.31
CA GLN A 343 -3.67 6.18 -20.15
C GLN A 343 -5.16 6.44 -20.40
N ILE A 344 -5.49 7.47 -21.19
CA ILE A 344 -6.89 7.88 -21.42
C ILE A 344 -7.43 7.30 -22.72
N GLU A 345 -6.65 7.35 -23.81
CA GLU A 345 -7.07 6.75 -25.08
C GLU A 345 -6.80 5.24 -25.15
N GLY A 346 -5.94 4.70 -24.27
CA GLY A 346 -5.57 3.28 -24.26
C GLY A 346 -4.85 2.84 -25.54
N SER A 347 -4.12 3.74 -26.19
CA SER A 347 -3.47 3.48 -27.48
C SER A 347 -2.04 2.95 -27.29
N TRP A 348 -1.72 1.87 -28.00
CA TRP A 348 -0.37 1.27 -28.02
C TRP A 348 0.68 2.13 -28.74
N ASN A 349 0.27 3.12 -29.53
CA ASN A 349 1.16 4.01 -30.29
C ASN A 349 1.43 5.33 -29.54
N TRP A 350 1.34 5.32 -28.21
CA TRP A 350 1.57 6.49 -27.37
C TRP A 350 3.00 7.03 -27.50
N ASP A 351 3.96 6.17 -27.84
CA ASP A 351 5.37 6.52 -27.98
C ASP A 351 5.64 7.44 -29.19
N GLU A 352 4.70 7.52 -30.16
CA GLU A 352 4.77 8.49 -31.26
C GLU A 352 4.49 9.93 -30.81
N LYS A 353 3.91 10.10 -29.62
CA LYS A 353 3.55 11.40 -29.03
C LYS A 353 4.57 11.90 -28.00
N LEU A 354 5.64 11.14 -27.77
CA LEU A 354 6.70 11.53 -26.84
C LEU A 354 7.44 12.77 -27.32
N LEU A 355 7.75 13.66 -26.37
CA LEU A 355 8.68 14.76 -26.60
C LEU A 355 10.09 14.21 -26.95
N PRO A 356 10.92 14.97 -27.69
CA PRO A 356 12.24 14.53 -28.14
C PRO A 356 13.14 13.85 -27.11
N ASP A 357 13.23 14.40 -25.90
CA ASP A 357 14.00 13.85 -24.78
C ASP A 357 13.43 12.50 -24.31
N LYS A 358 12.10 12.44 -24.15
CA LYS A 358 11.40 11.22 -23.76
C LYS A 358 11.48 10.14 -24.85
N LYS A 359 11.43 10.53 -26.12
CA LYS A 359 11.58 9.62 -27.24
C LYS A 359 12.98 9.03 -27.28
N LEU A 360 14.02 9.85 -27.07
CA LEU A 360 15.38 9.33 -26.95
C LEU A 360 15.52 8.38 -25.75
N ALA A 361 14.92 8.73 -24.60
CA ALA A 361 14.91 7.86 -23.43
C ALA A 361 14.24 6.51 -23.73
N TYR A 362 13.09 6.51 -24.41
CA TYR A 362 12.38 5.30 -24.83
C TYR A 362 13.23 4.41 -25.76
N GLU A 363 13.90 4.99 -26.77
CA GLU A 363 14.78 4.21 -27.67
C GLU A 363 15.99 3.65 -26.92
N ILE A 364 16.60 4.42 -26.01
CA ILE A 364 17.72 3.95 -25.18
C ILE A 364 17.27 2.85 -24.21
N LYS A 365 16.11 3.00 -23.57
CA LYS A 365 15.51 1.96 -22.72
C LYS A 365 15.25 0.68 -23.52
N SER A 366 14.82 0.79 -24.77
CA SER A 366 14.54 -0.36 -25.62
C SER A 366 15.79 -1.11 -26.09
N MET A 367 16.91 -0.42 -26.28
CA MET A 367 18.11 -0.98 -26.95
C MET A 367 19.34 -1.12 -26.04
N PHE A 368 19.49 -0.27 -25.02
CA PHE A 368 20.73 -0.10 -24.27
C PHE A 368 20.56 0.02 -22.75
N PHE A 369 19.40 -0.40 -22.21
CA PHE A 369 19.01 -0.11 -20.83
C PHE A 369 20.09 -0.45 -19.79
N GLU A 370 20.56 -1.70 -19.76
CA GLU A 370 21.59 -2.15 -18.80
C GLU A 370 22.85 -1.29 -18.83
N ARG A 371 23.34 -0.94 -20.03
CA ARG A 371 24.53 -0.10 -20.18
C ARG A 371 24.23 1.36 -19.78
N ALA A 372 23.01 1.83 -19.98
CA ALA A 372 22.59 3.17 -19.65
C ALA A 372 22.51 3.38 -18.13
N ILE A 373 21.95 2.41 -17.39
CA ILE A 373 21.88 2.45 -15.92
C ILE A 373 23.27 2.29 -15.27
N ASP A 374 24.16 1.47 -15.83
CA ASP A 374 25.57 1.37 -15.39
C ASP A 374 26.30 2.72 -15.48
N MET A 375 25.90 3.55 -16.45
CA MET A 375 26.42 4.90 -16.66
C MET A 375 25.67 5.97 -15.85
N GLN A 376 24.73 5.55 -15.00
CA GLN A 376 23.84 6.42 -14.23
C GLN A 376 23.21 7.49 -15.12
N LEU A 377 22.68 7.09 -16.28
CA LEU A 377 22.04 8.00 -17.23
C LEU A 377 20.57 8.19 -16.84
N SER A 378 20.19 9.44 -16.61
CA SER A 378 18.78 9.89 -16.47
C SER A 378 18.51 11.00 -17.48
N PHE A 379 17.27 11.09 -17.95
CA PHE A 379 16.83 12.13 -18.88
C PHE A 379 16.25 13.31 -18.11
N LEU A 380 17.13 14.24 -17.74
CA LEU A 380 16.78 15.44 -17.00
C LEU A 380 17.00 16.68 -17.87
N TYR A 381 16.15 17.68 -17.73
CA TYR A 381 16.37 18.97 -18.38
C TYR A 381 17.64 19.62 -17.83
N PRO A 382 18.59 20.01 -18.70
CA PRO A 382 19.83 20.65 -18.26
C PRO A 382 19.54 22.02 -17.62
N GLU A 383 20.04 22.24 -16.40
CA GLU A 383 19.96 23.55 -15.74
C GLU A 383 21.13 24.45 -16.18
N GLN A 384 22.28 23.84 -16.47
CA GLN A 384 23.53 24.50 -16.83
C GLN A 384 24.20 23.86 -18.06
N LEU A 385 25.15 24.58 -18.66
CA LEU A 385 25.88 24.12 -19.85
C LEU A 385 26.65 22.82 -19.60
N ILE A 386 27.18 22.66 -18.38
CA ILE A 386 27.88 21.45 -17.94
C ILE A 386 26.97 20.21 -17.92
N ASP A 387 25.69 20.37 -17.62
CA ASP A 387 24.72 19.27 -17.62
C ASP A 387 24.52 18.73 -19.04
N LEU A 388 24.30 19.65 -20.00
CA LEU A 388 24.16 19.31 -21.42
C LEU A 388 25.44 18.68 -21.97
N GLN A 389 26.61 19.23 -21.62
CA GLN A 389 27.90 18.66 -22.00
C GLN A 389 28.04 17.20 -21.53
N ASN A 390 27.78 16.96 -20.24
CA ASN A 390 27.88 15.62 -19.65
C ASN A 390 26.87 14.66 -20.28
N PHE A 391 25.65 15.13 -20.55
CA PHE A 391 24.63 14.34 -21.22
C PHE A 391 25.07 13.93 -22.64
N ILE A 392 25.53 14.87 -23.47
CA ILE A 392 26.04 14.57 -24.82
C ILE A 392 27.14 13.51 -24.76
N ARG A 393 28.13 13.68 -23.89
CA ARG A 393 29.24 12.71 -23.74
C ARG A 393 28.75 11.32 -23.34
N LYS A 394 27.77 11.23 -22.43
CA LYS A 394 27.17 9.94 -22.04
C LYS A 394 26.44 9.29 -23.22
N ILE A 395 25.64 10.05 -23.96
CA ILE A 395 24.88 9.55 -25.12
C ILE A 395 25.82 9.09 -26.24
N GLU A 396 26.82 9.88 -26.61
CA GLU A 396 27.82 9.49 -27.62
C GLU A 396 28.59 8.23 -27.19
N ARG A 397 28.99 8.14 -25.91
CA ARG A 397 29.66 6.95 -25.38
C ARG A 397 28.78 5.70 -25.38
N LEU A 398 27.49 5.87 -25.13
CA LEU A 398 26.53 4.76 -25.08
C LEU A 398 26.16 4.26 -26.48
N THR A 399 25.96 5.18 -27.43
CA THR A 399 25.36 4.90 -28.75
C THR A 399 26.34 4.92 -29.92
N ASP A 400 27.54 5.47 -29.73
CA ASP A 400 28.54 5.79 -30.77
C ASP A 400 28.03 6.76 -31.87
N ILE A 401 26.88 7.40 -31.65
CA ILE A 401 26.35 8.43 -32.55
C ILE A 401 26.99 9.77 -32.21
N LYS A 402 28.00 10.15 -32.99
CA LYS A 402 28.77 11.39 -32.79
C LYS A 402 28.12 12.59 -33.47
N LEU A 403 28.29 13.78 -32.90
CA LEU A 403 27.83 15.04 -33.48
C LEU A 403 28.38 15.30 -34.90
N GLU A 404 29.58 14.81 -35.20
CA GLU A 404 30.20 14.88 -36.53
C GLU A 404 29.43 14.10 -37.60
N ASN A 405 28.56 13.16 -37.22
CA ASN A 405 27.74 12.38 -38.14
C ASN A 405 26.50 13.15 -38.63
N PHE A 406 26.31 14.40 -38.17
CA PHE A 406 25.21 15.28 -38.56
C PHE A 406 25.70 16.46 -39.41
N ASN A 407 24.78 17.13 -40.11
CA ASN A 407 25.11 18.30 -40.91
C ASN A 407 25.63 19.43 -40.00
N LEU A 408 26.79 20.01 -40.32
CA LEU A 408 27.48 21.06 -39.54
C LEU A 408 26.81 22.45 -39.64
N VAL A 409 25.51 22.50 -39.36
CA VAL A 409 24.72 23.73 -39.19
C VAL A 409 25.06 24.39 -37.85
N LYS A 410 24.59 25.63 -37.65
CA LYS A 410 24.90 26.45 -36.45
C LYS A 410 24.71 25.67 -35.14
N ASP A 411 23.55 25.02 -34.98
CA ASP A 411 23.20 24.31 -33.74
C ASP A 411 24.13 23.12 -33.47
N VAL A 412 24.50 22.34 -34.50
CA VAL A 412 25.45 21.22 -34.37
C VAL A 412 26.84 21.73 -33.99
N ARG A 413 27.29 22.85 -34.57
CA ARG A 413 28.58 23.46 -34.18
C ARG A 413 28.55 23.94 -32.72
N SER A 414 27.43 24.51 -32.27
CA SER A 414 27.25 24.90 -30.87
C SER A 414 27.30 23.68 -29.95
N LEU A 415 26.64 22.57 -30.31
CA LEU A 415 26.70 21.32 -29.54
C LEU A 415 28.12 20.74 -29.48
N ILE A 416 28.89 20.79 -30.57
CA ILE A 416 30.30 20.37 -30.61
C ILE A 416 31.13 21.23 -29.66
N GLN A 417 30.98 22.55 -29.71
CA GLN A 417 31.68 23.47 -28.81
C GLN A 417 31.32 23.26 -27.33
N ILE A 418 30.06 22.90 -27.03
CA ILE A 418 29.62 22.53 -25.69
C ILE A 418 30.28 21.21 -25.26
N ARG A 419 30.25 20.18 -26.11
CA ARG A 419 30.90 18.88 -25.84
C ARG A 419 32.39 19.03 -25.56
N ASP A 420 33.08 19.92 -26.27
CA ASP A 420 34.53 20.10 -26.24
C ASP A 420 35.00 21.16 -25.22
N SER A 421 34.09 21.71 -24.40
CA SER A 421 34.39 22.76 -23.40
C SER A 421 34.91 24.07 -24.02
N GLU A 422 34.60 24.34 -25.29
CA GLU A 422 35.06 25.54 -25.99
C GLU A 422 34.11 26.73 -25.86
N LEU A 423 32.86 26.48 -25.47
CA LEU A 423 31.84 27.51 -25.25
C LEU A 423 31.86 27.98 -23.78
N LYS A 424 31.95 29.30 -23.56
CA LYS A 424 31.83 29.91 -22.21
C LYS A 424 30.36 30.07 -21.81
N GLU A 425 30.04 29.81 -20.53
CA GLU A 425 28.69 29.91 -19.95
C GLU A 425 28.00 31.26 -20.20
N GLU A 426 28.76 32.35 -20.24
CA GLU A 426 28.26 33.72 -20.44
C GLU A 426 27.58 33.97 -21.80
N ARG A 427 27.60 32.99 -22.72
CA ARG A 427 27.14 33.15 -24.12
C ARG A 427 25.79 32.54 -24.45
N LEU A 428 25.18 31.75 -23.57
CA LEU A 428 23.89 31.10 -23.83
C LEU A 428 22.91 31.32 -22.68
N GLN A 429 21.67 31.68 -23.01
CA GLN A 429 20.60 31.71 -22.02
C GLN A 429 20.08 30.29 -21.77
N ARG A 430 19.42 30.06 -20.64
CA ARG A 430 18.84 28.74 -20.29
C ARG A 430 17.89 28.21 -21.36
N VAL A 431 17.11 29.10 -21.99
CA VAL A 431 16.21 28.76 -23.12
C VAL A 431 16.99 28.18 -24.30
N ASP A 432 18.15 28.76 -24.63
CA ASP A 432 18.99 28.26 -25.72
C ASP A 432 19.56 26.86 -25.41
N ILE A 433 19.91 26.59 -24.15
CA ILE A 433 20.41 25.29 -23.70
C ILE A 433 19.32 24.22 -23.84
N LEU A 434 18.10 24.52 -23.40
CA LEU A 434 16.97 23.60 -23.51
C LEU A 434 16.61 23.31 -24.97
N GLU A 435 16.60 24.33 -25.83
CA GLU A 435 16.33 24.14 -27.27
C GLU A 435 17.38 23.24 -27.93
N LEU A 436 18.67 23.47 -27.64
CA LEU A 436 19.76 22.63 -28.14
C LEU A 436 19.66 21.19 -27.63
N TYR A 437 19.31 21.00 -26.35
CA TYR A 437 19.06 19.69 -25.76
C TYR A 437 17.95 18.93 -26.49
N MET A 438 16.80 19.57 -26.73
CA MET A 438 15.66 18.94 -27.41
C MET A 438 15.99 18.60 -28.87
N LYS A 439 16.69 19.49 -29.59
CA LYS A 439 17.16 19.22 -30.96
C LYS A 439 18.14 18.05 -31.01
N TYR A 440 19.08 17.98 -30.06
CA TYR A 440 20.03 16.87 -29.97
C TYR A 440 19.29 15.55 -29.71
N CYS A 441 18.39 15.53 -28.72
CA CYS A 441 17.62 14.34 -28.40
C CYS A 441 16.81 13.82 -29.59
N HIS A 442 16.13 14.72 -30.31
CA HIS A 442 15.38 14.40 -31.53
C HIS A 442 16.27 13.78 -32.62
N ALA A 443 17.43 14.38 -32.87
CA ALA A 443 18.34 13.94 -33.92
C ALA A 443 18.92 12.54 -33.64
N VAL A 444 19.30 12.27 -32.39
CA VAL A 444 19.82 10.95 -31.98
C VAL A 444 18.69 9.91 -31.97
N ALA A 445 17.51 10.23 -31.43
CA ALA A 445 16.37 9.31 -31.40
C ALA A 445 15.99 8.85 -32.82
N LYS A 446 15.92 9.77 -33.79
CA LYS A 446 15.67 9.41 -35.20
C LYS A 446 16.74 8.50 -35.81
N ARG A 447 18.00 8.65 -35.41
CA ARG A 447 19.08 7.76 -35.87
C ARG A 447 18.90 6.35 -35.31
N LEU A 448 18.57 6.23 -34.02
CA LEU A 448 18.31 4.95 -33.38
C LEU A 448 17.08 4.24 -33.96
N GLU A 449 16.00 4.99 -34.20
CA GLU A 449 14.78 4.43 -34.81
C GLU A 449 15.04 3.81 -36.19
N ASN A 450 15.91 4.44 -37.00
CA ASN A 450 16.32 3.93 -38.30
C ASN A 450 17.26 2.71 -38.23
N VAL A 451 17.93 2.48 -37.10
CA VAL A 451 18.75 1.27 -36.88
C VAL A 451 17.87 0.10 -36.43
N ARG A 452 16.74 0.39 -35.78
CA ARG A 452 15.77 -0.60 -35.29
C ARG A 452 14.87 -1.17 -36.41
N LYS A 453 14.52 -0.35 -37.41
CA LYS A 453 13.79 -0.74 -38.62
C LYS A 453 14.73 -1.40 -39.63
#